data_AF-A0A8T1STB8-F1
#
_entry.id   AF-A0A8T1STB8-F1
#
_cell.length_a   1.000
_cell.length_b   1.000
_cell.length_c   1.000
_cell.angle_alpha   90.00
_cell.angle_beta   90.00
_cell.angle_gamma   90.00
#
_symmetry.space_group_name_H-M   'P 1'
#
loop_
_entity.id
_entity.type
_entity.pdbx_description
1 polymer ?
#
loop_
_entity_poly.entity_id
_entity_poly.type
_entity_poly.pdbx_seq_one_letter_code
_entity_poly.pdbx_strand_id
1 'polypeptide(L)'
;MPRGLIYEGVSDEPMSYSGGSAAQSTVLHAFDELLAIRHSKDSRIHLFLDWSFAAAFLHRMRDYMPPHHRAFIEEIQSAPSLKQHILASGNEKLRIAYNQCASALADLRTYHIAIVTKYITTAAANAKASLQIKPPSSLQERGTGGSGILSFLKSVRDTTRAGIIQG
;
A
#
# COMPACT_ATOMS: atom_id res chain seq x y z
N MET A 1 20.65 6.62 -6.35
CA MET A 1 21.26 7.94 -6.59
C MET A 1 20.80 8.89 -5.49
N PRO A 2 21.60 9.12 -4.42
CA PRO A 2 21.15 9.87 -3.24
C PRO A 2 20.76 11.33 -3.50
N ARG A 3 21.36 11.94 -4.53
CA ARG A 3 21.07 13.31 -4.95
C ARG A 3 19.95 13.40 -6.00
N GLY A 4 19.33 12.30 -6.43
CA GLY A 4 18.41 12.30 -7.57
C GLY A 4 19.11 12.14 -8.92
N LEU A 5 18.35 12.34 -10.00
CA LEU A 5 18.80 12.27 -11.40
C LEU A 5 18.63 13.65 -12.05
N ILE A 6 19.64 14.10 -12.79
CA ILE A 6 19.54 15.29 -13.65
C ILE A 6 18.87 14.87 -14.94
N TYR A 7 17.79 15.56 -15.31
CA TYR A 7 17.12 15.38 -16.58
C TYR A 7 17.65 16.45 -17.55
N GLU A 8 18.74 16.13 -18.24
CA GLU A 8 19.42 17.05 -19.16
C GLU A 8 18.44 17.64 -20.20
N GLY A 9 18.45 18.96 -20.35
CA GLY A 9 17.52 19.70 -21.21
C GLY A 9 16.12 19.92 -20.61
N VAL A 10 15.85 19.43 -19.41
CA VAL A 10 14.57 19.63 -18.68
C VAL A 10 14.78 20.35 -17.35
N SER A 11 15.77 19.94 -16.56
CA SER A 11 16.09 20.53 -15.25
C SER A 11 17.58 20.43 -14.96
N ASP A 12 18.20 21.56 -14.61
CA ASP A 12 19.58 21.62 -14.11
C ASP A 12 19.68 21.14 -12.64
N GLU A 13 18.58 21.18 -11.90
CA GLU A 13 18.50 20.63 -10.55
C GLU A 13 18.23 19.11 -10.57
N PRO A 14 18.93 18.33 -9.74
CA PRO A 14 18.65 16.90 -9.58
C PRO A 14 17.25 16.62 -9.02
N MET A 15 16.49 15.75 -9.70
CA MET A 15 15.14 15.39 -9.30
C MET A 15 15.07 13.97 -8.73
N SER A 16 14.26 13.76 -7.70
CA SER A 16 14.08 12.45 -7.06
C SER A 16 12.65 11.96 -7.22
N TYR A 17 12.50 10.84 -7.92
CA TYR A 17 11.23 10.14 -8.11
C TYR A 17 11.28 8.74 -7.51
N SER A 18 10.14 8.27 -7.01
CA SER A 18 10.01 6.91 -6.53
C SER A 18 10.13 5.92 -7.68
N GLY A 19 10.81 4.80 -7.43
CA GLY A 19 10.81 3.66 -8.35
C GLY A 19 9.43 3.01 -8.45
N GLY A 20 9.28 2.13 -9.45
CA GLY A 20 8.04 1.38 -9.66
C GLY A 20 7.66 0.52 -8.46
N SER A 21 6.39 0.53 -8.06
CA SER A 21 5.88 -0.33 -7.00
C SER A 21 4.40 -0.66 -7.18
N ALA A 22 3.94 -1.76 -6.56
CA ALA A 22 2.53 -2.15 -6.57
C ALA A 22 1.60 -1.09 -5.97
N ALA A 23 2.13 -0.16 -5.16
CA ALA A 23 1.36 0.94 -4.59
C ALA A 23 0.88 1.97 -5.64
N GLN A 24 1.40 1.92 -6.86
CA GLN A 24 0.94 2.71 -8.01
C GLN A 24 -0.24 2.05 -8.74
N SER A 25 -0.71 0.87 -8.30
CA SER A 25 -1.86 0.18 -8.90
C SER A 25 -3.18 0.88 -8.56
N THR A 26 -3.86 1.42 -9.57
CA THR A 26 -5.18 2.03 -9.44
C THR A 26 -6.21 1.07 -8.85
N VAL A 27 -6.16 -0.21 -9.23
CA VAL A 27 -7.13 -1.24 -8.81
C VAL A 27 -7.13 -1.42 -7.30
N LEU A 28 -5.95 -1.50 -6.67
CA LEU A 28 -5.85 -1.69 -5.21
C LEU A 28 -6.41 -0.49 -4.44
N HIS A 29 -6.17 0.73 -4.95
CA HIS A 29 -6.72 1.94 -4.35
C HIS A 29 -8.23 2.04 -4.54
N ALA A 30 -8.75 1.68 -5.72
CA ALA A 30 -10.18 1.69 -5.99
C ALA A 30 -10.96 0.75 -5.05
N PHE A 31 -10.44 -0.46 -4.80
CA PHE A 31 -11.05 -1.37 -3.83
C PHE A 31 -10.95 -0.86 -2.39
N ASP A 32 -9.84 -0.21 -2.02
CA ASP A 32 -9.71 0.40 -0.69
C ASP A 32 -10.76 1.51 -0.50
N GLU A 33 -10.94 2.39 -1.48
CA GLU A 33 -11.96 3.45 -1.41
C GLU A 33 -13.39 2.87 -1.39
N LEU A 34 -13.69 1.92 -2.29
CA LEU A 34 -15.01 1.30 -2.40
C LEU A 34 -15.43 0.57 -1.11
N LEU A 35 -14.50 -0.17 -0.51
CA LEU A 35 -14.71 -0.91 0.74
C LEU A 35 -14.49 -0.02 1.98
N ALA A 36 -14.29 1.28 1.81
CA ALA A 36 -14.03 2.23 2.90
C ALA A 36 -12.87 1.80 3.82
N ILE A 37 -11.83 1.19 3.26
CA ILE A 37 -10.58 0.84 3.95
C ILE A 37 -9.70 2.08 3.99
N ARG A 38 -9.73 2.78 5.13
CA ARG A 38 -8.99 4.01 5.33
C ARG A 38 -7.64 3.72 5.98
N HIS A 39 -6.58 3.78 5.19
CA HIS A 39 -5.19 3.74 5.67
C HIS A 39 -4.79 5.06 6.35
N SER A 40 -5.63 5.66 7.20
CA SER A 40 -5.44 7.02 7.73
C SER A 40 -4.86 7.05 9.15
N LYS A 41 -4.45 8.25 9.59
CA LYS A 41 -3.97 8.54 10.96
C LYS A 41 -5.03 8.39 12.05
N ASP A 42 -6.31 8.32 11.70
CA ASP A 42 -7.40 8.24 12.69
C ASP A 42 -7.66 6.79 13.08
N SER A 43 -6.76 6.26 13.89
CA SER A 43 -7.06 5.17 14.79
C SER A 43 -6.70 5.71 16.15
N ARG A 44 -7.62 5.68 17.10
CA ARG A 44 -7.45 6.03 18.53
C ARG A 44 -6.39 5.14 19.26
N ILE A 45 -5.48 4.55 18.51
CA ILE A 45 -4.37 3.68 18.90
C ILE A 45 -3.11 4.30 18.27
N HIS A 46 -2.59 5.35 18.91
CA HIS A 46 -1.34 6.04 18.56
C HIS A 46 -0.07 5.19 18.83
N LEU A 47 -0.16 3.86 18.86
CA LEU A 47 0.95 3.02 19.32
C LEU A 47 1.90 2.55 18.21
N PHE A 48 1.62 2.85 16.93
CA PHE A 48 2.50 2.45 15.82
C PHE A 48 2.70 3.58 14.80
N LEU A 49 3.89 4.18 14.80
CA LEU A 49 4.39 5.17 13.82
C LEU A 49 4.25 4.70 12.35
N ASP A 50 4.17 3.39 12.12
CA ASP A 50 4.17 2.76 10.79
C ASP A 50 2.90 3.05 9.96
N TRP A 51 1.73 3.22 10.62
CA TRP A 51 0.46 3.43 9.90
C TRP A 51 0.40 4.78 9.19
N SER A 52 0.85 5.85 9.86
CA SER A 52 0.91 7.20 9.25
C SER A 52 1.83 7.23 8.04
N PHE A 53 2.86 6.39 8.02
CA PHE A 53 3.78 6.29 6.90
C PHE A 53 3.14 5.57 5.70
N ALA A 54 2.43 4.46 5.94
CA ALA A 54 1.72 3.74 4.88
C ALA A 54 0.67 4.61 4.17
N ALA A 55 -0.08 5.40 4.95
CA ALA A 55 -1.04 6.40 4.48
C ALA A 55 -0.41 7.37 3.46
N ALA A 56 0.63 8.06 3.90
CA ALA A 56 1.29 9.10 3.13
C ALA A 56 1.97 8.53 1.88
N PHE A 57 2.54 7.33 2.00
CA PHE A 57 3.16 6.64 0.88
C PHE A 57 2.12 6.27 -0.19
N LEU A 58 1.02 5.63 0.19
CA LEU A 58 -0.05 5.29 -0.75
C LEU A 58 -0.61 6.54 -1.43
N HIS A 59 -0.91 7.60 -0.67
CA HIS A 59 -1.44 8.82 -1.26
C HIS A 59 -0.46 9.44 -2.28
N ARG A 60 0.83 9.53 -1.95
CA ARG A 60 1.87 9.98 -2.89
C ARG A 60 1.95 9.09 -4.14
N MET A 61 1.71 7.78 -4.03
CA MET A 61 1.75 6.89 -5.20
C MET A 61 0.61 7.15 -6.20
N ARG A 62 -0.45 7.87 -5.82
CA ARG A 62 -1.45 8.36 -6.77
C ARG A 62 -0.88 9.40 -7.74
N ASP A 63 0.19 10.13 -7.34
CA ASP A 63 0.89 11.06 -8.22
C ASP A 63 1.55 10.40 -9.43
N TYR A 64 1.78 9.09 -9.33
CA TYR A 64 2.40 8.25 -10.35
C TYR A 64 1.37 7.50 -11.19
N MET A 65 0.07 7.75 -11.00
CA MET A 65 -1.01 7.17 -11.80
C MET A 65 -1.44 8.13 -12.92
N PRO A 66 -1.93 7.61 -14.07
CA PRO A 66 -2.56 8.44 -15.09
C PRO A 66 -3.67 9.34 -14.50
N PRO A 67 -3.85 10.58 -14.98
CA PRO A 67 -4.82 11.51 -14.41
C PRO A 67 -6.25 10.96 -14.29
N HIS A 68 -6.75 10.28 -15.33
CA HIS A 68 -8.08 9.67 -15.32
C HIS A 68 -8.23 8.54 -14.29
N HIS A 69 -7.15 7.82 -14.01
CA HIS A 69 -7.17 6.77 -12.99
C HIS A 69 -7.22 7.33 -11.57
N ARG A 70 -6.56 8.48 -11.35
CA ARG A 70 -6.64 9.21 -10.08
C ARG A 70 -8.03 9.77 -9.86
N ALA A 71 -8.59 10.42 -10.89
CA ALA A 71 -9.94 10.94 -10.86
C ALA A 71 -10.98 9.85 -10.55
N PHE A 72 -10.82 8.65 -11.12
CA PHE A 72 -11.69 7.51 -10.82
C PHE A 72 -11.65 7.10 -9.33
N ILE A 73 -10.47 7.09 -8.70
CA ILE A 73 -10.35 6.79 -7.27
C ILE A 73 -11.02 7.89 -6.43
N GLU A 74 -10.85 9.16 -6.81
CA GLU A 74 -11.47 10.32 -6.15
C GLU A 74 -13.00 10.31 -6.27
N GLU A 75 -13.52 9.88 -7.43
CA GLU A 75 -14.95 9.70 -7.65
C GLU A 75 -15.54 8.66 -6.69
N ILE A 76 -14.91 7.47 -6.59
CA ILE A 76 -15.31 6.43 -5.62
C ILE A 76 -15.26 6.98 -4.20
N GLN A 77 -14.22 7.74 -3.86
CA GLN A 77 -14.05 8.35 -2.54
C GLN A 77 -15.17 9.36 -2.21
N SER A 78 -15.66 10.10 -3.20
CA SER A 78 -16.72 11.10 -3.04
C SER A 78 -18.14 10.52 -3.01
N ALA A 79 -18.30 9.29 -3.49
CA ALA A 79 -19.59 8.61 -3.55
C ALA A 79 -20.11 8.23 -2.14
N PRO A 80 -21.44 8.01 -1.97
CA PRO A 80 -22.00 7.50 -0.73
C PRO A 80 -21.31 6.21 -0.28
N SER A 81 -21.03 6.10 1.03
CA SER A 81 -20.28 4.96 1.56
C SER A 81 -21.09 3.65 1.45
N LEU A 82 -20.58 2.72 0.64
CA LEU A 82 -21.11 1.36 0.55
C LEU A 82 -21.15 0.67 1.93
N LYS A 83 -20.07 0.79 2.69
CA LYS A 83 -19.97 0.18 4.03
C LYS A 83 -21.06 0.72 4.97
N GLN A 84 -21.29 2.02 5.00
CA GLN A 84 -22.35 2.63 5.83
C GLN A 84 -23.74 2.20 5.36
N HIS A 85 -23.99 2.15 4.05
CA HIS A 85 -25.24 1.66 3.50
C HIS A 85 -25.53 0.22 3.94
N ILE A 86 -24.54 -0.66 3.90
CA ILE A 86 -24.67 -2.06 4.33
C ILE A 86 -24.97 -2.14 5.83
N LEU A 87 -24.25 -1.38 6.66
CA LEU A 87 -24.49 -1.32 8.11
C LEU A 87 -25.92 -0.83 8.43
N ALA A 88 -26.38 0.22 7.76
CA ALA A 88 -27.71 0.79 7.97
C ALA A 88 -28.85 -0.14 7.50
N SER A 89 -28.61 -0.97 6.48
CA SER A 89 -29.64 -1.86 5.94
C SER A 89 -29.98 -3.05 6.85
N GLY A 90 -29.09 -3.43 7.79
CA GLY A 90 -29.25 -4.64 8.61
C GLY A 90 -29.24 -5.96 7.82
N ASN A 91 -28.99 -5.91 6.51
CA ASN A 91 -29.10 -7.07 5.63
C ASN A 91 -27.88 -7.99 5.75
N GLU A 92 -28.09 -9.18 6.31
CA GLU A 92 -27.02 -10.16 6.52
C GLU A 92 -26.34 -10.60 5.22
N LYS A 93 -27.10 -10.78 4.13
CA LYS A 93 -26.53 -11.21 2.84
C LYS A 93 -25.57 -10.17 2.27
N LEU A 94 -25.94 -8.89 2.38
CA LEU A 94 -25.06 -7.79 1.95
C LEU A 94 -23.80 -7.70 2.81
N ARG A 95 -23.94 -7.91 4.13
CA ARG A 95 -22.80 -7.94 5.05
C ARG A 95 -21.83 -9.07 4.72
N ILE A 96 -22.35 -10.28 4.48
CA ILE A 96 -21.55 -11.45 4.09
C ILE A 96 -20.81 -11.16 2.78
N ALA A 97 -21.50 -10.66 1.75
CA ALA A 97 -20.89 -10.35 0.46
C ALA A 97 -19.78 -9.28 0.58
N TYR A 98 -20.01 -8.21 1.33
CA TYR A 98 -18.98 -7.20 1.62
C TYR A 98 -17.78 -7.81 2.34
N ASN A 99 -18.02 -8.62 3.38
CA ASN A 99 -16.95 -9.27 4.15
C ASN A 99 -16.14 -10.24 3.30
N GLN A 100 -16.76 -10.92 2.32
CA GLN A 100 -16.05 -11.75 1.34
C GLN A 100 -15.12 -10.91 0.47
N CYS A 101 -15.55 -9.74 -0.03
CA CYS A 101 -14.69 -8.84 -0.79
C CYS A 101 -13.50 -8.33 0.03
N ALA A 102 -13.75 -7.87 1.27
CA ALA A 102 -12.70 -7.40 2.17
C ALA A 102 -11.72 -8.52 2.54
N SER A 103 -12.21 -9.75 2.76
CA SER A 103 -11.37 -10.92 3.03
C SER A 103 -10.51 -11.30 1.84
N ALA A 104 -11.08 -11.34 0.63
CA ALA A 104 -10.33 -11.62 -0.59
C ALA A 104 -9.19 -10.59 -0.82
N LEU A 105 -9.42 -9.31 -0.52
CA LEU A 105 -8.38 -8.29 -0.59
C LEU A 105 -7.30 -8.50 0.48
N ALA A 106 -7.67 -8.93 1.69
CA ALA A 106 -6.72 -9.25 2.76
C ALA A 106 -5.88 -10.50 2.41
N ASP A 107 -6.47 -11.49 1.75
CA ASP A 107 -5.79 -12.69 1.27
C ASP A 107 -4.81 -12.36 0.16
N LEU A 108 -5.20 -11.52 -0.79
CA LEU A 108 -4.30 -10.99 -1.82
C LEU A 108 -3.09 -10.29 -1.18
N ARG A 109 -3.31 -9.44 -0.17
CA ARG A 109 -2.22 -8.74 0.55
C ARG A 109 -1.35 -9.71 1.34
N THR A 110 -1.93 -10.76 1.92
CA THR A 110 -1.19 -11.83 2.60
C THR A 110 -0.29 -12.59 1.63
N TYR A 111 -0.83 -12.97 0.48
CA TYR A 111 -0.06 -13.64 -0.58
C TYR A 111 1.05 -12.74 -1.12
N HIS A 112 0.78 -11.44 -1.32
CA HIS A 112 1.78 -10.47 -1.76
C HIS A 112 2.95 -10.35 -0.76
N ILE A 113 2.69 -10.38 0.55
CA ILE A 113 3.75 -10.43 1.58
C ILE A 113 4.61 -11.69 1.40
N ALA A 114 4.01 -12.85 1.12
CA ALA A 114 4.75 -14.09 0.88
C ALA A 114 5.64 -14.00 -0.38
N ILE A 115 5.11 -13.42 -1.47
CA ILE A 115 5.88 -13.15 -2.70
C ILE A 115 7.06 -12.23 -2.41
N VAL A 116 6.84 -11.10 -1.76
CA VAL A 116 7.90 -10.16 -1.39
C VAL A 116 8.94 -10.80 -0.47
N THR A 117 8.50 -11.60 0.49
CA THR A 117 9.42 -12.33 1.38
C THR A 117 10.31 -13.29 0.58
N LYS A 118 9.73 -14.09 -0.32
CA LYS A 118 10.47 -15.05 -1.14
C LYS A 118 11.45 -14.37 -2.10
N TYR A 119 10.99 -13.40 -2.87
CA TYR A 119 11.75 -12.83 -4.00
C TYR A 119 12.62 -11.63 -3.64
N ILE A 120 12.39 -10.99 -2.50
CA ILE A 120 13.18 -9.83 -2.06
C ILE A 120 13.97 -10.20 -0.80
N THR A 121 13.28 -10.54 0.30
CA THR A 121 13.94 -10.74 1.59
C THR A 121 14.84 -11.98 1.59
N THR A 122 14.31 -13.14 1.23
CA THR A 122 15.06 -14.41 1.20
C THR A 122 16.11 -14.40 0.09
N ALA A 123 15.77 -13.89 -1.11
CA ALA A 123 16.72 -13.77 -2.20
C ALA A 123 17.92 -12.88 -1.83
N ALA A 124 17.69 -11.73 -1.18
CA ALA A 124 18.76 -10.86 -0.71
C ALA A 124 19.61 -11.52 0.39
N ALA A 125 18.98 -12.26 1.32
CA ALA A 125 19.70 -13.00 2.35
C ALA A 125 20.60 -14.09 1.75
N ASN A 126 20.09 -14.85 0.77
CA ASN A 126 20.84 -15.90 0.09
C ASN A 126 22.01 -15.31 -0.72
N ALA A 127 21.80 -14.21 -1.45
CA ALA A 127 22.86 -13.53 -2.19
C ALA A 127 23.98 -13.01 -1.27
N LYS A 128 23.62 -12.49 -0.08
CA LYS A 128 24.59 -12.07 0.94
C LYS A 128 25.42 -13.25 1.43
N ALA A 129 24.78 -14.39 1.70
CA ALA A 129 25.45 -15.60 2.15
C ALA A 129 26.41 -16.16 1.08
N SER A 130 26.02 -16.14 -0.21
CA SER A 130 26.87 -16.64 -1.29
C SER A 130 28.05 -15.74 -1.65
N LEU A 131 27.92 -14.42 -1.47
CA LEU A 131 28.93 -13.47 -1.94
C LEU A 131 29.99 -13.10 -0.88
N GLN A 132 29.81 -13.41 0.41
CA GLN A 132 30.68 -12.96 1.52
C GLN A 132 30.94 -11.42 1.55
N ILE A 133 30.19 -10.62 0.79
CA ILE A 133 30.35 -9.16 0.75
C ILE A 133 29.55 -8.55 1.91
N LYS A 134 30.22 -7.81 2.80
CA LYS A 134 29.56 -6.87 3.71
C LYS A 134 28.98 -5.71 2.88
N PRO A 135 27.65 -5.55 2.80
CA PRO A 135 27.09 -4.50 1.97
C PRO A 135 27.15 -3.15 2.68
N PRO A 136 27.13 -2.03 1.93
CA PRO A 136 26.77 -0.74 2.49
C PRO A 136 25.35 -0.83 3.10
N SER A 137 25.14 -0.15 4.22
CA SER A 137 23.90 -0.14 5.04
C SER A 137 22.61 0.26 4.30
N SER A 138 22.70 0.68 3.04
CA SER A 138 21.58 1.10 2.20
C SER A 138 20.74 -0.05 1.60
N LEU A 139 21.20 -1.30 1.69
CA LEU A 139 20.48 -2.49 1.21
C LEU A 139 19.60 -3.15 2.28
N GLN A 140 19.46 -2.53 3.46
CA GLN A 140 18.55 -2.99 4.49
C GLN A 140 17.15 -2.40 4.25
N GLU A 141 16.24 -3.29 3.87
CA GLU A 141 14.79 -3.19 4.14
C GLU A 141 13.99 -2.14 3.38
N ARG A 142 14.61 -1.34 2.50
CA ARG A 142 13.87 -0.42 1.63
C ARG A 142 13.38 -1.11 0.36
N GLY A 143 12.06 -1.13 0.17
CA GLY A 143 11.44 -1.48 -1.11
C GLY A 143 11.84 -0.51 -2.22
N THR A 144 11.52 -0.83 -3.48
CA THR A 144 11.81 0.03 -4.64
C THR A 144 11.14 1.41 -4.57
N GLY A 145 10.06 1.52 -3.79
CA GLY A 145 9.40 2.78 -3.45
C GLY A 145 10.05 3.56 -2.28
N GLY A 146 11.02 2.98 -1.57
CA GLY A 146 11.77 3.63 -0.49
C GLY A 146 11.30 3.35 0.95
N SER A 147 10.31 2.47 1.16
CA SER A 147 9.72 2.14 2.47
C SER A 147 10.26 0.86 3.10
N GLY A 148 10.16 0.72 4.43
CA GLY A 148 10.31 -0.56 5.13
C GLY A 148 9.31 -1.59 4.60
N ILE A 149 9.72 -2.43 3.64
CA ILE A 149 8.76 -3.07 2.73
C ILE A 149 7.79 -4.01 3.45
N LEU A 150 8.25 -4.79 4.43
CA LEU A 150 7.40 -5.74 5.15
C LEU A 150 6.50 -5.07 6.18
N SER A 151 6.95 -4.01 6.86
CA SER A 151 6.14 -3.29 7.85
C SER A 151 4.98 -2.57 7.14
N PHE A 152 5.30 -1.86 6.05
CA PHE A 152 4.33 -1.24 5.16
C PHE A 152 3.27 -2.24 4.66
N LEU A 153 3.69 -3.38 4.09
CA LEU A 153 2.75 -4.38 3.56
C LEU A 153 1.86 -5.00 4.64
N LYS A 154 2.42 -5.27 5.84
CA LYS A 154 1.66 -5.76 6.98
C LYS A 154 0.64 -4.73 7.46
N SER A 155 1.03 -3.46 7.59
CA SER A 155 0.13 -2.38 7.96
C SER A 155 -1.06 -2.30 7.01
N VAL A 156 -0.82 -2.26 5.69
CA VAL A 156 -1.90 -2.21 4.68
C VAL A 156 -2.83 -3.44 4.77
N ARG A 157 -2.28 -4.65 4.95
CA ARG A 157 -3.09 -5.87 5.18
C ARG A 157 -3.93 -5.77 6.45
N ASP A 158 -3.33 -5.34 7.55
CA ASP A 158 -3.99 -5.34 8.85
C ASP A 158 -5.11 -4.28 8.90
N THR A 159 -4.92 -3.12 8.25
CA THR A 159 -6.00 -2.15 8.01
C THR A 159 -7.14 -2.74 7.18
N THR A 160 -6.84 -3.59 6.19
CA THR A 160 -7.87 -4.31 5.41
C THR A 160 -8.72 -5.19 6.31
N ARG A 161 -8.08 -5.96 7.19
CA ARG A 161 -8.75 -6.87 8.12
C ARG A 161 -9.61 -6.11 9.12
N ALA A 162 -9.13 -4.97 9.62
CA ALA A 162 -9.93 -4.08 10.45
C ALA A 162 -11.15 -3.47 9.72
N GLY A 163 -11.12 -3.48 8.38
CA GLY A 163 -12.23 -3.05 7.53
C GLY A 163 -13.41 -4.03 7.47
N ILE A 164 -13.24 -5.27 7.90
CA ILE A 164 -14.28 -6.32 7.96
C ILE A 164 -15.31 -5.95 9.03
N ILE A 165 -16.60 -6.08 8.71
CA ILE A 165 -17.70 -5.81 9.65
C ILE A 165 -17.82 -6.99 10.63
N GLN A 166 -17.67 -6.71 11.92
CA GLN A 166 -17.90 -7.69 13.00
C GLN A 166 -19.40 -7.79 13.31
N GLY A 167 -19.84 -8.98 13.70
CA GLY A 167 -21.24 -9.30 14.05
C GLY A 167 -21.69 -8.71 15.37
#